data_AF-A0A060BRD2-F1
#
_entry.id   AF-A0A060BRD2-F1
#
_cell.length_a   1.000
_cell.length_b   1.000
_cell.length_c   1.000
_cell.angle_alpha   90.00
_cell.angle_beta   90.00
_cell.angle_gamma   90.00
#
_symmetry.space_group_name_H-M   'P 1'
#
loop_
_entity.id
_entity.type
_entity.pdbx_description
1 polymer ?
#
loop_
_entity_poly.entity_id
_entity_poly.type
_entity_poly.pdbx_seq_one_letter_code
_entity_poly.pdbx_strand_id
1 'polypeptide(L)'
;MELYLSSIYFGHNCYGIESAANFYFKKTAKDLTLSESALLAGLVKSPNNYSPLKSPEKCKSRRNFVLSEMEKEGFITSAEAKKAKDAALPESGENYIDGGIARLV
;
A
#
# COMPACT_ATOMS: atom_id res chain seq x y z
N MET A 1 -5.10 -13.70 20.75
CA MET A 1 -4.74 -14.61 19.62
C MET A 1 -4.64 -13.75 18.36
N GLU A 2 -3.60 -12.94 18.23
CA GLU A 2 -3.51 -11.84 17.24
C GLU A 2 -2.25 -11.93 16.34
N LEU A 3 -1.68 -13.14 16.20
CA LEU A 3 -0.30 -13.33 15.76
C LEU A 3 -0.10 -13.66 14.27
N TYR A 4 -1.13 -13.64 13.44
CA TYR A 4 -1.01 -14.08 12.03
C TYR A 4 -1.03 -12.95 10.98
N LEU A 5 -1.49 -11.73 11.29
CA LEU A 5 -1.42 -10.59 10.35
C LEU A 5 -0.17 -9.71 10.53
N SER A 6 0.64 -9.97 11.57
CA SER A 6 1.77 -9.12 11.95
C SER A 6 3.03 -9.29 11.10
N SER A 7 3.10 -10.30 10.21
CA SER A 7 4.34 -10.68 9.53
C SER A 7 4.37 -10.37 8.03
N ILE A 8 3.34 -9.73 7.46
CA ILE A 8 3.36 -9.36 6.04
C ILE A 8 4.28 -8.15 5.87
N TYR A 9 5.34 -8.32 5.07
CA TYR A 9 6.29 -7.26 4.77
C TYR A 9 5.77 -6.38 3.64
N PHE A 10 5.50 -5.12 3.94
CA PHE A 10 5.01 -4.13 2.98
C PHE A 10 6.13 -3.24 2.42
N GLY A 11 7.40 -3.60 2.65
CA GLY A 11 8.55 -2.77 2.31
C GLY A 11 8.89 -1.78 3.40
N HIS A 12 10.04 -1.12 3.27
CA HIS A 12 10.41 0.02 4.13
C HIS A 12 10.40 -0.32 5.63
N ASN A 13 10.83 -1.52 6.02
CA ASN A 13 10.74 -2.03 7.40
C ASN A 13 9.32 -2.04 8.01
N CYS A 14 8.28 -1.90 7.19
CA CYS A 14 6.90 -1.95 7.64
C CYS A 14 6.41 -3.41 7.64
N TYR A 15 6.19 -3.91 8.85
CA TYR A 15 5.58 -5.23 9.09
C TYR A 15 4.14 -5.04 9.55
N GLY A 16 3.21 -5.67 8.83
CA GLY A 16 1.79 -5.56 9.09
C GLY A 16 1.10 -4.38 8.39
N ILE A 17 -0.21 -4.52 8.18
CA ILE A 17 -1.02 -3.55 7.45
C ILE A 17 -1.20 -2.23 8.20
N GLU A 18 -1.14 -2.26 9.55
CA GLU A 18 -1.22 -1.06 10.39
C GLU A 18 0.00 -0.17 10.23
N SER A 19 1.20 -0.76 10.30
CA SER A 19 2.47 -0.05 10.05
C SER A 19 2.49 0.54 8.64
N ALA A 20 2.03 -0.22 7.63
CA ALA A 20 1.98 0.26 6.25
C ALA A 20 0.96 1.40 6.06
N ALA A 21 -0.22 1.30 6.69
CA ALA A 21 -1.24 2.36 6.68
C ALA A 21 -0.69 3.66 7.28
N ASN A 22 0.02 3.56 8.40
CA ASN A 22 0.62 4.70 9.07
C ASN A 22 1.77 5.29 8.25
N PHE A 23 2.63 4.44 7.67
CA PHE A 23 3.78 4.87 6.90
C PHE A 23 3.38 5.57 5.58
N TYR A 24 2.47 4.98 4.80
CA TYR A 24 2.09 5.52 3.48
C TYR A 24 0.99 6.57 3.54
N PHE A 25 0.08 6.49 4.52
CA PHE A 25 -1.13 7.33 4.57
C PHE A 25 -1.29 8.10 5.88
N LYS A 26 -0.41 7.92 6.87
CA LYS A 26 -0.56 8.47 8.24
C LYS A 26 -1.93 8.16 8.86
N LYS A 27 -2.52 7.02 8.48
CA LYS A 27 -3.85 6.56 8.92
C LYS A 27 -3.74 5.21 9.65
N THR A 28 -4.80 4.86 10.37
CA THR A 28 -4.93 3.50 10.91
C THR A 28 -5.46 2.56 9.82
N ALA A 29 -5.17 1.26 9.93
CA ALA A 29 -5.62 0.28 8.94
C ALA A 29 -7.14 0.24 8.75
N LYS A 30 -7.92 0.64 9.77
CA LYS A 30 -9.39 0.72 9.72
C LYS A 30 -9.91 1.93 8.96
N ASP A 31 -9.11 2.98 8.83
CA ASP A 31 -9.48 4.23 8.14
C ASP A 31 -9.06 4.22 6.66
N LEU A 32 -8.42 3.13 6.21
CA LEU A 32 -8.01 2.97 4.82
C LEU A 32 -9.23 2.85 3.91
N THR A 33 -9.24 3.66 2.87
CA THR A 33 -10.19 3.53 1.77
C THR A 33 -9.86 2.32 0.90
N LEU A 34 -10.81 1.92 0.06
CA LEU A 34 -10.64 0.82 -0.88
C LEU A 34 -9.40 0.98 -1.79
N SER A 35 -9.13 2.20 -2.25
CA SER A 35 -7.97 2.49 -3.10
C SER A 35 -6.64 2.32 -2.36
N GLU A 36 -6.57 2.80 -1.12
CA GLU A 36 -5.39 2.70 -0.26
C GLU A 36 -5.12 1.24 0.12
N SER A 37 -6.17 0.50 0.48
CA SER A 37 -6.12 -0.94 0.76
C SER A 37 -5.64 -1.74 -0.46
N ALA A 38 -6.18 -1.45 -1.65
CA ALA A 38 -5.76 -2.12 -2.89
C ALA A 38 -4.29 -1.81 -3.26
N LEU A 39 -3.82 -0.61 -2.94
CA LEU A 39 -2.42 -0.23 -3.12
C LEU A 39 -1.50 -1.03 -2.19
N LEU A 40 -1.84 -1.13 -0.90
CA LEU A 40 -1.12 -1.95 0.07
C LEU A 40 -1.11 -3.43 -0.32
N ALA A 41 -2.25 -3.99 -0.73
CA ALA A 41 -2.33 -5.36 -1.22
C ALA A 41 -1.46 -5.59 -2.47
N GLY A 42 -1.37 -4.59 -3.36
CA GLY A 42 -0.50 -4.60 -4.52
C GLY A 42 0.99 -4.60 -4.16
N LEU A 43 1.37 -3.90 -3.09
CA LEU A 43 2.74 -3.82 -2.56
C LEU A 43 3.21 -5.17 -2.00
N VAL A 44 2.34 -5.97 -1.36
CA VAL A 44 2.71 -7.28 -0.79
C VAL A 44 3.47 -8.17 -1.79
N LYS A 45 3.09 -8.14 -3.08
CA LYS A 45 3.75 -8.95 -4.12
C LYS A 45 5.19 -8.51 -4.40
N SER A 46 5.48 -7.21 -4.36
CA SER A 46 6.81 -6.67 -4.63
C SER A 46 6.91 -5.24 -4.06
N PRO A 47 7.15 -5.11 -2.75
CA PRO A 47 6.99 -3.84 -2.08
C PRO A 47 8.04 -2.81 -2.52
N ASN A 48 9.23 -3.28 -2.90
CA ASN A 48 10.30 -2.40 -3.37
C ASN A 48 10.12 -1.93 -4.83
N ASN A 49 9.38 -2.68 -5.65
CA ASN A 49 9.22 -2.42 -7.08
C ASN A 49 7.93 -1.64 -7.40
N TYR A 50 6.91 -1.79 -6.55
CA TYR A 50 5.63 -1.08 -6.64
C TYR A 50 5.52 0.07 -5.64
N SER A 51 6.63 0.45 -5.02
CA SER A 51 6.65 1.57 -4.08
C SER A 51 6.24 2.87 -4.79
N PRO A 52 5.25 3.62 -4.26
CA PRO A 52 4.83 4.89 -4.86
C PRO A 52 5.97 5.91 -4.92
N LEU A 53 6.94 5.81 -4.00
CA LEU A 53 8.12 6.66 -3.90
C LEU A 53 9.15 6.41 -5.01
N LYS A 54 9.25 5.16 -5.49
CA LYS A 54 10.26 4.75 -6.47
C LYS A 54 9.68 4.65 -7.89
N SER A 55 8.41 4.28 -8.02
CA SER A 55 7.78 4.04 -9.31
C SER A 55 6.26 4.27 -9.21
N PRO A 56 5.81 5.54 -9.19
CA PRO A 56 4.39 5.88 -9.06
C PRO A 56 3.55 5.30 -10.19
N GLU A 57 4.08 5.22 -11.41
CA GLU A 57 3.38 4.62 -12.56
C GLU A 57 3.13 3.12 -12.36
N LYS A 58 4.14 2.38 -11.91
CA LYS A 58 4.01 0.95 -11.60
C LYS A 58 3.07 0.72 -10.43
N CYS A 59 3.12 1.59 -9.42
CA CYS A 59 2.21 1.57 -8.28
C CYS A 59 0.76 1.72 -8.73
N LYS A 60 0.46 2.70 -9.58
CA LYS A 60 -0.87 2.93 -10.16
C LYS A 60 -1.38 1.73 -10.93
N SER A 61 -0.55 1.19 -11.82
CA SER A 61 -0.88 0.00 -12.61
C SER A 61 -1.18 -1.20 -11.70
N ARG A 62 -0.36 -1.41 -10.66
CA ARG A 62 -0.53 -2.52 -9.73
C ARG A 62 -1.80 -2.40 -8.89
N ARG A 63 -2.09 -1.21 -8.36
CA ARG A 63 -3.34 -0.91 -7.66
C ARG A 63 -4.55 -1.17 -8.56
N ASN A 64 -4.50 -0.70 -9.80
CA ASN A 64 -5.59 -0.89 -10.76
C ASN A 64 -5.79 -2.38 -11.10
N PHE A 65 -4.71 -3.16 -11.17
CA PHE A 65 -4.79 -4.61 -11.33
C PHE A 65 -5.52 -5.26 -10.14
N VAL A 66 -5.14 -4.92 -8.90
CA VAL A 66 -5.83 -5.44 -7.70
C VAL A 66 -7.30 -5.08 -7.69
N LEU A 67 -7.66 -3.82 -8.00
CA LEU A 67 -9.06 -3.39 -8.08
C LEU A 67 -9.84 -4.15 -9.15
N SER A 68 -9.25 -4.43 -10.31
CA SER A 68 -9.91 -5.24 -11.35
C SER A 68 -10.08 -6.69 -10.92
N GLU A 69 -9.16 -7.28 -10.16
CA GLU A 69 -9.33 -8.63 -9.60
C GLU A 69 -10.41 -8.63 -8.51
N MET A 70 -10.44 -7.62 -7.62
CA MET A 70 -11.50 -7.49 -6.62
C MET A 70 -12.89 -7.33 -7.25
N GLU A 71 -12.98 -6.61 -8.38
CA GLU A 71 -14.21 -6.49 -9.17
C GLU A 71 -14.64 -7.83 -9.76
N LYS A 72 -13.71 -8.59 -10.37
CA LYS A 72 -13.99 -9.91 -10.95
C LYS A 72 -14.46 -10.93 -9.91
N GLU A 73 -13.84 -10.92 -8.74
CA GLU A 73 -14.17 -11.80 -7.63
C GLU A 73 -15.47 -11.35 -6.91
N GLY A 74 -16.04 -10.20 -7.27
CA GLY A 74 -17.29 -9.69 -6.72
C GLY A 74 -17.16 -9.03 -5.33
N PHE A 75 -15.95 -8.69 -4.89
CA PHE A 75 -15.74 -7.96 -3.63
C PHE A 75 -16.16 -6.50 -3.72
N ILE A 76 -16.09 -5.90 -4.91
CA ILE A 76 -16.43 -4.49 -5.15
C ILE A 76 -17.23 -4.36 -6.44
N THR A 77 -18.04 -3.29 -6.53
CA THR A 77 -18.77 -2.96 -7.76
C THR A 77 -17.89 -2.24 -8.78
N SER A 78 -18.23 -2.28 -10.07
CA SER A 78 -17.51 -1.52 -11.11
C SER A 78 -17.47 -0.02 -10.83
N ALA A 79 -18.50 0.52 -10.17
CA ALA A 79 -18.53 1.92 -9.74
C ALA A 79 -17.47 2.22 -8.66
N GLU A 80 -17.34 1.34 -7.67
CA GLU A 80 -16.30 1.45 -6.63
C GLU A 80 -14.91 1.25 -7.21
N ALA A 81 -14.73 0.28 -8.12
CA ALA A 81 -13.47 0.07 -8.82
C ALA A 81 -13.06 1.32 -9.60
N LYS A 82 -14.00 1.97 -10.31
CA LYS A 82 -13.73 3.22 -11.03
C LYS A 82 -13.38 4.36 -10.08
N LYS A 83 -14.13 4.53 -8.98
CA LYS A 83 -13.86 5.55 -7.96
C LYS A 83 -12.48 5.35 -7.30
N ALA A 84 -12.12 4.11 -6.99
CA ALA A 84 -10.83 3.77 -6.40
C ALA A 84 -9.66 3.94 -7.40
N LYS A 85 -9.88 3.69 -8.69
CA LYS A 85 -8.91 3.95 -9.76
C LYS A 85 -8.65 5.46 -9.97
N ASP A 86 -9.64 6.30 -9.70
CA ASP A 86 -9.56 7.76 -9.82
C ASP A 86 -8.87 8.44 -8.61
N ALA A 87 -8.87 7.77 -7.46
CA ALA A 87 -8.24 8.29 -6.24
C ALA A 87 -6.74 8.58 -6.44
N ALA A 88 -6.27 9.66 -5.79
CA ALA A 88 -4.87 10.09 -5.83
C ALA A 88 -3.94 9.05 -5.19
N LEU A 89 -2.70 8.99 -5.67
CA LEU A 89 -1.65 8.17 -5.08
C LEU A 89 -1.03 8.93 -3.90
N PRO A 90 -0.54 8.23 -2.86
CA PRO A 90 0.18 8.88 -1.79
C PRO A 90 1.50 9.47 -2.31
N GLU A 91 1.70 10.77 -2.11
CA GLU A 91 2.92 11.50 -2.51
C GLU A 91 4.04 11.41 -1.45
N SER A 92 3.74 10.87 -0.25
CA SER A 92 4.60 11.07 0.92
C SER A 92 5.02 9.76 1.57
N GLY A 93 6.33 9.50 1.49
CA GLY A 93 7.08 8.68 2.42
C GLY A 93 8.05 9.61 3.14
N GLU A 94 7.51 10.54 3.93
CA GLU A 94 8.32 11.45 4.77
C GLU A 94 8.98 10.66 5.91
N ASN A 95 9.98 9.85 5.55
CA ASN A 95 11.08 9.32 6.36
C ASN A 95 11.76 8.12 5.66
N TYR A 96 11.97 8.22 4.35
CA TYR A 96 12.86 7.29 3.66
C TYR A 96 14.32 7.63 3.97
N ILE A 97 14.82 7.12 5.10
CA ILE A 97 16.25 6.83 5.23
C ILE A 97 16.50 5.51 4.52
N ASP A 98 16.87 5.60 3.24
CA ASP A 98 17.55 4.50 2.54
C ASP A 98 18.67 4.01 3.45
N GLY A 99 18.81 2.70 3.61
CA GLY A 99 19.78 2.05 4.51
C GLY A 99 21.24 2.25 4.15
N GLY A 100 21.67 3.48 3.86
CA GLY A 100 23.04 3.95 3.93
C GLY A 100 23.26 4.75 5.21
N ILE A 101 23.74 4.09 6.26
CA ILE A 101 24.47 4.66 7.40
C ILE A 101 23.87 5.91 8.11
N ALA A 102 22.84 5.74 8.93
CA ALA A 102 22.56 6.72 10.00
C ALA A 102 23.22 6.26 11.32
N ARG A 103 24.52 6.56 11.43
CA ARG A 103 25.23 6.71 12.70
C ARG A 103 24.54 7.84 13.48
N LEU A 104 24.06 7.57 14.70
CA LEU A 104 24.12 8.44 15.89
C LEU A 104 23.23 7.87 17.01
N VAL A 105 23.82 7.04 17.87
CA VAL A 105 24.03 7.33 19.31
C VAL A 105 25.36 6.73 19.72
#